data_AF-A0A7X4DWE3-F1
#
_entry.id   AF-A0A7X4DWE3-F1
#
_cell.length_a   1.000
_cell.length_b   1.000
_cell.length_c   1.000
_cell.angle_alpha   90.00
_cell.angle_beta   90.00
_cell.angle_gamma   90.00
#
_symmetry.space_group_name_H-M   'P 1'
#
loop_
_entity.id
_entity.type
_entity.pdbx_description
1 polymer ?
#
loop_
_entity_poly.entity_id
_entity_poly.type
_entity_poly.pdbx_seq_one_letter_code
_entity_poly.pdbx_strand_id
1 'polypeptide(L)'
;MSASIRQDSVWIPDVSLLWSKESDLFSIVSEYLERISTSRELTAEDRKNIGNRIARVQSLNNFRITALVLSAETSEEEIAEVFVRINSMGKALNQADFILTLMAVFWDEGRADLEQFCRDAREPVKGQPSPSNHFIDPDPDQLLRASVGLAFRRARLQFVYSILQGKDLETNEYSDETRGRQFDRLRYSQGLVLDLQLWHDFLKCIHEAGFRRSIRSGLTLMYCYVLYLIGRTELKVPEATLRRTIAQWFFMATITGRYTSNGETAMEADLAQLRNVNDAESFIGVLRKLLGDTLTGDFWDITLPNDLAVSSTLSPSLAIYEAAQVILDAPALFSTATIGQLLDPSLTAPRADVERHHLWPRAYLSEKGISQVPRVNQIANLAYVEWHDNLKAGAKSPAEYLPVLTEPFPQSAVDSMYETHGLFTGWETMEYDEFLQQRRERMAAIIRRAYERLSGGGAAAEPGPIDLTAIIEGGESDAVEFKSTLRMNLHTGKPDGRIEHAALKTVAGFLNTAGGTLIVGVTDDGEPVGIEEDQFKNEDHMSLHLTSLVKDRLGATAATLVHHQFEEYEDHRVMRVTCERSPVAVYLDGPDGEFFVRATAATLQLTGSALVDYVAMHF
;
A
#
# COMPACT_ATOMS: atom_id res chain seq x y z
N MET A 1 -14.51 4.45 -35.67
CA MET A 1 -15.67 3.54 -35.43
C MET A 1 -15.38 2.19 -36.09
N SER A 2 -15.48 1.08 -35.36
CA SER A 2 -15.32 -0.27 -35.93
C SER A 2 -16.47 -0.62 -36.88
N ALA A 3 -16.25 -1.56 -37.79
CA ALA A 3 -17.29 -2.04 -38.71
C ALA A 3 -18.50 -2.66 -37.96
N SER A 4 -18.27 -3.24 -36.77
CA SER A 4 -19.31 -3.82 -35.91
C SER A 4 -20.31 -2.78 -35.37
N ILE A 5 -19.84 -1.58 -34.99
CA ILE A 5 -20.72 -0.51 -34.45
C ILE A 5 -21.59 0.10 -35.56
N ARG A 6 -21.10 0.15 -36.80
CA ARG A 6 -21.87 0.68 -37.94
C ARG A 6 -23.06 -0.20 -38.34
N GLN A 7 -23.03 -1.48 -37.98
CA GLN A 7 -24.10 -2.44 -38.28
C GLN A 7 -25.08 -2.62 -37.11
N ASP A 8 -24.81 -2.00 -35.96
CA ASP A 8 -25.69 -2.07 -34.79
C ASP A 8 -26.95 -1.22 -35.02
N SER A 9 -28.13 -1.85 -34.88
CA SER A 9 -29.44 -1.22 -35.07
C SER A 9 -29.70 -0.07 -34.08
N VAL A 10 -29.01 -0.05 -32.94
CA VAL A 10 -29.12 0.96 -31.89
C VAL A 10 -28.37 2.26 -32.23
N TRP A 11 -27.47 2.24 -33.23
CA TRP A 11 -26.66 3.41 -33.58
C TRP A 11 -27.17 4.11 -34.83
N ILE A 12 -27.09 5.45 -34.85
CA ILE A 12 -27.21 6.26 -36.08
C ILE A 12 -25.77 6.51 -36.57
N PRO A 13 -25.35 5.91 -37.69
CA PRO A 13 -23.94 5.91 -38.11
C PRO A 13 -23.46 7.28 -38.61
N ASP A 14 -24.37 8.09 -39.15
CA ASP A 14 -24.08 9.44 -39.60
C ASP A 14 -25.21 10.39 -39.18
N VAL A 15 -24.95 11.20 -38.16
CA VAL A 15 -25.90 12.19 -37.66
C VAL A 15 -25.94 13.46 -38.51
N SER A 16 -24.94 13.68 -39.39
CA SER A 16 -24.90 14.88 -40.25
C SER A 16 -26.11 14.96 -41.20
N LEU A 17 -26.68 13.80 -41.54
CA LEU A 17 -27.92 13.66 -42.30
C LEU A 17 -29.11 14.39 -41.66
N LEU A 18 -29.12 14.64 -40.34
CA LEU A 18 -30.21 15.41 -39.73
C LEU A 18 -30.25 16.87 -40.21
N TRP A 19 -29.14 17.38 -40.74
CA TRP A 19 -28.99 18.76 -41.21
C TRP A 19 -28.75 18.89 -42.72
N SER A 20 -28.82 17.78 -43.46
CA SER A 20 -28.72 17.84 -44.92
C SER A 20 -29.97 18.48 -45.52
N LYS A 21 -29.80 19.20 -46.63
CA LYS A 21 -30.91 19.87 -47.35
C LYS A 21 -31.81 18.90 -48.10
N GLU A 22 -31.35 17.66 -48.32
CA GLU A 22 -32.00 16.63 -49.14
C GLU A 22 -32.76 15.59 -48.31
N SER A 23 -32.63 15.67 -46.98
CA SER A 23 -33.14 14.67 -46.04
C SER A 23 -34.32 15.20 -45.24
N ASP A 24 -35.34 14.35 -45.07
CA ASP A 24 -36.51 14.64 -44.27
C ASP A 24 -36.40 13.99 -42.87
N LEU A 25 -36.62 14.79 -41.81
CA LEU A 25 -36.52 14.33 -40.42
C LEU A 25 -37.49 13.18 -40.14
N PHE A 26 -38.71 13.28 -40.66
CA PHE A 26 -39.73 12.26 -40.42
C PHE A 26 -39.33 10.91 -41.01
N SER A 27 -38.75 10.93 -42.21
CA SER A 27 -38.20 9.75 -42.90
C SER A 27 -37.05 9.12 -42.10
N ILE A 28 -36.08 9.93 -41.65
CA ILE A 28 -34.93 9.44 -40.83
C ILE A 28 -35.41 8.79 -39.53
N VAL A 29 -36.35 9.43 -38.83
CA VAL A 29 -36.90 8.90 -37.57
C VAL A 29 -37.65 7.59 -37.83
N SER A 30 -38.43 7.51 -38.91
CA SER A 30 -39.21 6.33 -39.26
C SER A 30 -38.30 5.14 -39.60
N GLU A 31 -37.29 5.35 -40.44
CA GLU A 31 -36.30 4.32 -40.81
C GLU A 31 -35.51 3.83 -39.57
N TYR A 32 -35.12 4.74 -38.68
CA TYR A 32 -34.44 4.36 -37.45
C TYR A 32 -35.33 3.53 -36.52
N LEU A 33 -36.61 3.92 -36.37
CA LEU A 33 -37.58 3.18 -35.55
C LEU A 33 -37.87 1.79 -36.12
N GLU A 34 -37.91 1.66 -37.45
CA GLU A 34 -38.04 0.37 -38.13
C GLU A 34 -36.83 -0.51 -37.86
N ARG A 35 -35.61 0.02 -38.07
CA ARG A 35 -34.36 -0.71 -37.84
C ARG A 35 -34.20 -1.16 -36.39
N ILE A 36 -34.44 -0.31 -35.40
CA ILE A 36 -34.27 -0.71 -33.99
C ILE A 36 -35.35 -1.70 -33.54
N SER A 37 -36.54 -1.67 -34.17
CA SER A 37 -37.62 -2.61 -33.86
C SER A 37 -37.32 -4.06 -34.27
N THR A 38 -36.33 -4.29 -35.15
CA THR A 38 -35.86 -5.66 -35.46
C THR A 38 -35.02 -6.27 -34.33
N SER A 39 -34.49 -5.43 -33.43
CA SER A 39 -33.62 -5.85 -32.32
C SER A 39 -34.30 -5.84 -30.95
N ARG A 40 -35.41 -5.12 -30.79
CA ARG A 40 -36.19 -5.06 -29.55
C ARG A 40 -37.61 -4.60 -29.81
N GLU A 41 -38.55 -5.02 -28.95
CA GLU A 41 -39.90 -4.45 -28.94
C GLU A 41 -39.87 -2.98 -28.51
N LEU A 42 -40.69 -2.15 -29.15
CA LEU A 42 -40.84 -0.73 -28.85
C LEU A 42 -42.27 -0.41 -28.46
N THR A 43 -42.45 0.17 -27.28
CA THR A 43 -43.75 0.72 -26.88
C THR A 43 -44.06 2.01 -27.66
N ALA A 44 -45.32 2.46 -27.61
CA ALA A 44 -45.71 3.74 -28.21
C ALA A 44 -44.94 4.93 -27.57
N GLU A 45 -44.65 4.84 -26.28
CA GLU A 45 -43.91 5.86 -25.54
C GLU A 45 -42.42 5.88 -25.94
N ASP A 46 -41.81 4.72 -26.20
CA ASP A 46 -40.44 4.64 -26.72
C ASP A 46 -40.32 5.31 -28.09
N ARG A 47 -41.27 5.02 -29.00
CA ARG A 47 -41.28 5.60 -30.35
C ARG A 47 -41.37 7.12 -30.31
N LYS A 48 -42.25 7.66 -29.45
CA LYS A 48 -42.39 9.10 -29.21
C LYS A 48 -41.12 9.72 -28.64
N ASN A 49 -40.52 9.09 -27.63
CA ASN A 49 -39.31 9.61 -26.98
C ASN A 49 -38.09 9.59 -27.91
N ILE A 50 -37.94 8.54 -28.72
CA ILE A 50 -36.88 8.46 -29.73
C ILE A 50 -37.04 9.58 -30.77
N GLY A 51 -38.24 9.77 -31.31
CA GLY A 51 -38.52 10.84 -32.27
C GLY A 51 -38.22 12.23 -31.71
N ASN A 52 -38.68 12.50 -30.48
CA ASN A 52 -38.40 13.77 -29.79
C ASN A 52 -36.91 14.02 -29.57
N ARG A 53 -36.14 12.97 -29.21
CA ARG A 53 -34.69 13.10 -29.01
C ARG A 53 -33.94 13.39 -30.30
N ILE A 54 -34.30 12.71 -31.40
CA ILE A 54 -33.70 12.96 -32.72
C ILE A 54 -34.03 14.38 -33.22
N ALA A 55 -35.29 14.83 -33.04
CA ALA A 55 -35.71 16.19 -33.35
C ALA A 55 -34.94 17.24 -32.52
N ARG A 56 -34.69 16.97 -31.23
CA ARG A 56 -33.88 17.83 -30.38
C ARG A 56 -32.43 17.93 -30.87
N VAL A 57 -31.84 16.84 -31.37
CA VAL A 57 -30.52 16.88 -32.00
C VAL A 57 -30.57 17.78 -33.24
N GLN A 58 -31.53 17.58 -34.14
CA GLN A 58 -31.68 18.44 -35.33
C GLN A 58 -31.79 19.93 -34.97
N SER A 59 -32.47 20.26 -33.86
CA SER A 59 -32.65 21.64 -33.41
C SER A 59 -31.36 22.36 -32.99
N LEU A 60 -30.20 21.69 -32.94
CA LEU A 60 -28.91 22.31 -32.64
C LEU A 60 -28.54 23.44 -33.62
N ASN A 61 -29.04 23.47 -34.86
CA ASN A 61 -28.85 24.61 -35.76
C ASN A 61 -29.48 25.91 -35.25
N ASN A 62 -30.48 25.80 -34.37
CA ASN A 62 -31.12 26.95 -33.73
C ASN A 62 -30.37 27.38 -32.46
N PHE A 63 -29.35 26.64 -32.05
CA PHE A 63 -28.53 26.97 -30.91
C PHE A 63 -27.68 28.20 -31.23
N ARG A 64 -28.00 29.33 -30.57
CA ARG A 64 -27.24 30.56 -30.75
C ARG A 64 -25.93 30.43 -29.98
N ILE A 65 -24.82 30.41 -30.72
CA ILE A 65 -23.49 30.55 -30.15
C ILE A 65 -23.22 32.05 -30.03
N THR A 66 -23.04 32.54 -28.82
CA THR A 66 -22.57 33.91 -28.58
C THR A 66 -21.06 33.93 -28.82
N ALA A 67 -20.62 34.58 -29.88
CA ALA A 67 -19.21 34.86 -30.12
C ALA A 67 -18.89 36.27 -29.62
N LEU A 68 -17.97 36.39 -28.68
CA LEU A 68 -17.46 37.67 -28.21
C LEU A 68 -16.12 37.92 -28.92
N VAL A 69 -16.08 38.96 -29.76
CA VAL A 69 -14.87 39.34 -30.51
C VAL A 69 -14.18 40.45 -29.75
N LEU A 70 -12.95 40.19 -29.30
CA LEU A 70 -12.10 41.17 -28.62
C LEU A 70 -11.35 42.03 -29.64
N SER A 71 -10.94 43.24 -29.22
CA SER A 71 -10.15 44.14 -30.07
C SER A 71 -8.78 43.52 -30.35
N ALA A 72 -8.21 43.78 -31.52
CA ALA A 72 -6.83 43.40 -31.82
C ALA A 72 -5.79 44.15 -30.95
N GLU A 73 -6.22 45.23 -30.27
CA GLU A 73 -5.41 46.03 -29.34
C GLU A 73 -5.51 45.54 -27.89
N THR A 74 -6.40 44.58 -27.60
CA THR A 74 -6.58 44.01 -26.26
C THR A 74 -5.31 43.26 -25.84
N SER A 75 -4.79 43.55 -24.65
CA SER A 75 -3.57 42.88 -24.17
C SER A 75 -3.83 41.41 -23.86
N GLU A 76 -2.80 40.57 -23.92
CA GLU A 76 -2.92 39.15 -23.56
C GLU A 76 -3.42 38.95 -22.11
N GLU A 77 -3.12 39.91 -21.22
CA GLU A 77 -3.60 39.96 -19.84
C GLU A 77 -5.12 40.17 -19.78
N GLU A 78 -5.64 41.15 -20.53
CA GLU A 78 -7.07 41.43 -20.63
C GLU A 78 -7.83 40.26 -21.28
N ILE A 79 -7.22 39.60 -22.27
CA ILE A 79 -7.78 38.40 -22.90
C ILE A 79 -7.92 37.27 -21.87
N ALA A 80 -6.90 37.04 -21.04
CA ALA A 80 -6.94 36.02 -20.00
C ALA A 80 -7.99 36.33 -18.93
N GLU A 81 -8.11 37.59 -18.49
CA GLU A 81 -9.15 37.99 -17.55
C GLU A 81 -10.56 37.79 -18.14
N VAL A 82 -10.79 38.17 -19.40
CA VAL A 82 -12.05 37.93 -20.09
C VAL A 82 -12.33 36.44 -20.20
N PHE A 83 -11.34 35.64 -20.59
CA PHE A 83 -11.45 34.19 -20.69
C PHE A 83 -11.84 33.55 -19.36
N VAL A 84 -11.18 33.94 -18.26
CA VAL A 84 -11.47 33.47 -16.91
C VAL A 84 -12.88 33.87 -16.49
N ARG A 85 -13.26 35.13 -16.74
CA ARG A 85 -14.56 35.68 -16.33
C ARG A 85 -15.74 35.10 -17.09
N ILE A 86 -15.57 34.80 -18.38
CA ILE A 86 -16.60 34.14 -19.19
C ILE A 86 -16.76 32.67 -18.77
N ASN A 87 -15.66 31.95 -18.60
CA ASN A 87 -15.71 30.51 -18.29
C ASN A 87 -16.05 30.21 -16.83
N SER A 88 -15.87 31.16 -15.91
CA SER A 88 -16.35 31.04 -14.52
C SER A 88 -17.87 31.16 -14.37
N MET A 89 -18.59 31.63 -15.41
CA MET A 89 -20.07 31.69 -15.42
C MET A 89 -20.73 30.51 -16.16
N GLY A 90 -19.95 29.60 -16.78
CA GLY A 90 -20.42 28.50 -17.64
C GLY A 90 -20.01 27.09 -17.16
N LYS A 91 -19.67 26.18 -18.09
CA LYS A 91 -19.11 24.85 -17.75
C LYS A 91 -17.73 25.08 -17.12
N ALA A 92 -17.62 24.78 -15.82
CA ALA A 92 -16.45 25.13 -15.02
C ALA A 92 -15.14 24.59 -15.65
N LEU A 93 -14.28 25.50 -16.11
CA LEU A 93 -12.85 25.22 -16.19
C LEU A 93 -12.35 24.90 -14.77
N ASN A 94 -11.44 23.94 -14.67
CA ASN A 94 -10.85 23.66 -13.36
C ASN A 94 -9.79 24.74 -13.06
N GLN A 95 -9.40 24.89 -11.78
CA GLN A 95 -8.46 25.93 -11.37
C GLN A 95 -7.06 25.81 -12.02
N ALA A 96 -6.69 24.62 -12.49
CA ALA A 96 -5.43 24.41 -13.19
C ALA A 96 -5.46 25.03 -14.58
N ASP A 97 -6.59 24.94 -15.29
CA ASP A 97 -6.75 25.55 -16.61
C ASP A 97 -6.54 27.08 -16.57
N PHE A 98 -7.03 27.73 -15.50
CA PHE A 98 -6.80 29.17 -15.32
C PHE A 98 -5.32 29.49 -15.09
N ILE A 99 -4.61 28.69 -14.30
CA ILE A 99 -3.17 28.88 -14.08
C ILE A 99 -2.38 28.59 -15.37
N LEU A 100 -2.71 27.53 -16.11
CA LEU A 100 -2.10 27.24 -17.41
C LEU A 100 -2.37 28.35 -18.45
N THR A 101 -3.50 29.04 -18.33
CA THR A 101 -3.78 30.24 -19.15
C THR A 101 -2.89 31.40 -18.72
N LEU A 102 -2.74 31.67 -17.42
CA LEU A 102 -1.79 32.69 -16.93
C LEU A 102 -0.35 32.37 -17.36
N MET A 103 0.07 31.10 -17.30
CA MET A 103 1.37 30.69 -17.80
C MET A 103 1.51 31.00 -19.30
N ALA A 104 0.54 30.67 -20.14
CA ALA A 104 0.62 30.98 -21.58
C ALA A 104 0.81 32.48 -21.88
N VAL A 105 0.31 33.37 -21.01
CA VAL A 105 0.43 34.83 -21.17
C VAL A 105 1.76 35.35 -20.61
N PHE A 106 2.15 34.89 -19.43
CA PHE A 106 3.27 35.47 -18.68
C PHE A 106 4.56 34.67 -18.78
N TRP A 107 4.49 33.42 -19.24
CA TRP A 107 5.58 32.46 -19.32
C TRP A 107 5.20 31.24 -20.20
N ASP A 108 5.05 31.48 -21.50
CA ASP A 108 4.60 30.47 -22.48
C ASP A 108 5.51 29.24 -22.51
N GLU A 109 6.84 29.44 -22.40
CA GLU A 109 7.81 28.34 -22.40
C GLU A 109 7.53 27.35 -21.25
N GLY A 110 7.13 27.85 -20.08
CA GLY A 110 6.81 26.99 -18.94
C GLY A 110 5.64 26.06 -19.24
N ARG A 111 4.61 26.53 -19.93
CA ARG A 111 3.49 25.67 -20.34
C ARG A 111 3.95 24.66 -21.38
N ALA A 112 4.70 25.12 -22.38
CA ALA A 112 5.22 24.26 -23.44
C ALA A 112 6.09 23.12 -22.88
N ASP A 113 6.91 23.39 -21.86
CA ASP A 113 7.74 22.40 -21.18
C ASP A 113 6.91 21.33 -20.47
N LEU A 114 5.83 21.70 -19.77
CA LEU A 114 4.90 20.73 -19.16
C LEU A 114 4.29 19.82 -20.23
N GLU A 115 3.79 20.41 -21.32
CA GLU A 115 3.19 19.66 -22.41
C GLU A 115 4.21 18.76 -23.12
N GLN A 116 5.46 19.21 -23.27
CA GLN A 116 6.53 18.42 -23.87
C GLN A 116 6.92 17.24 -23.00
N PHE A 117 7.09 17.43 -21.68
CA PHE A 117 7.36 16.33 -20.75
C PHE A 117 6.25 15.27 -20.79
N CYS A 118 4.99 15.72 -20.85
CA CYS A 118 3.81 14.86 -21.00
C CYS A 118 3.79 14.08 -22.33
N ARG A 119 4.27 14.68 -23.43
CA ARG A 119 4.44 13.98 -24.72
C ARG A 119 5.55 12.95 -24.64
N ASP A 120 6.71 13.32 -24.13
CA ASP A 120 7.90 12.46 -24.02
C ASP A 120 7.68 11.27 -23.07
N ALA A 121 6.76 11.41 -22.10
CA ALA A 121 6.34 10.31 -21.23
C ALA A 121 5.55 9.23 -21.99
N ARG A 122 4.69 9.64 -22.92
CA ARG A 122 3.79 8.76 -23.69
C ARG A 122 4.44 8.18 -24.93
N GLU A 123 5.26 9.00 -25.59
CA GLU A 123 5.91 8.68 -26.86
C GLU A 123 7.44 8.84 -26.73
N PRO A 124 8.10 8.00 -25.91
CA PRO A 124 9.53 8.13 -25.69
C PRO A 124 10.34 7.80 -26.96
N VAL A 125 11.35 8.61 -27.23
CA VAL A 125 12.32 8.33 -28.30
C VAL A 125 13.26 7.23 -27.85
N LYS A 126 13.28 6.12 -28.59
CA LYS A 126 14.11 4.95 -28.26
C LYS A 126 15.59 5.33 -28.15
N GLY A 127 16.20 4.96 -27.03
CA GLY A 127 17.63 5.18 -26.76
C GLY A 127 17.97 6.55 -26.17
N GLN A 128 16.98 7.39 -25.89
CA GLN A 128 17.17 8.66 -25.18
C GLN A 128 16.53 8.61 -23.79
N PRO A 129 17.10 9.30 -22.78
CA PRO A 129 16.42 9.53 -21.52
C PRO A 129 15.07 10.22 -21.75
N SER A 130 14.03 9.73 -21.10
CA SER A 130 12.67 10.28 -21.19
C SER A 130 11.96 10.09 -19.85
N PRO A 131 10.84 10.80 -19.60
CA PRO A 131 10.06 10.62 -18.38
C PRO A 131 9.13 9.39 -18.41
N SER A 132 9.18 8.62 -19.50
CA SER A 132 8.40 7.39 -19.68
C SER A 132 8.61 6.43 -18.51
N ASN A 133 7.51 5.86 -18.04
CA ASN A 133 7.46 4.94 -16.91
C ASN A 133 6.18 4.08 -17.00
N HIS A 134 6.03 3.11 -16.10
CA HIS A 134 4.89 2.20 -16.09
C HIS A 134 3.79 2.57 -15.07
N PHE A 135 3.98 3.64 -14.31
CA PHE A 135 3.08 4.04 -13.23
C PHE A 135 2.03 5.04 -13.69
N ILE A 136 2.44 6.06 -14.45
CA ILE A 136 1.60 7.19 -14.84
C ILE A 136 2.03 7.79 -16.19
N ASP A 137 1.04 8.14 -17.01
CA ASP A 137 1.18 9.09 -18.11
C ASP A 137 0.72 10.46 -17.61
N PRO A 138 1.65 11.36 -17.20
CA PRO A 138 1.27 12.59 -16.53
C PRO A 138 0.56 13.56 -17.48
N ASP A 139 -0.31 14.39 -16.91
CA ASP A 139 -0.95 15.52 -17.57
C ASP A 139 -0.37 16.87 -17.11
N PRO A 140 -0.46 17.94 -17.92
CA PRO A 140 0.10 19.24 -17.55
C PRO A 140 -0.44 19.78 -16.22
N ASP A 141 -1.71 19.54 -15.90
CA ASP A 141 -2.33 20.00 -14.65
C ASP A 141 -1.79 19.27 -13.41
N GLN A 142 -1.32 18.03 -13.58
CA GLN A 142 -0.70 17.22 -12.53
C GLN A 142 0.73 17.69 -12.24
N LEU A 143 1.53 17.91 -13.29
CA LEU A 143 2.88 18.46 -13.17
C LEU A 143 2.86 19.91 -12.66
N LEU A 144 1.85 20.69 -13.06
CA LEU A 144 1.60 22.02 -12.52
C LEU A 144 1.32 21.93 -11.02
N ARG A 145 0.47 21.00 -10.56
CA ARG A 145 0.21 20.79 -9.12
C ARG A 145 1.48 20.47 -8.34
N ALA A 146 2.37 19.65 -8.90
CA ALA A 146 3.66 19.40 -8.28
C ALA A 146 4.53 20.66 -8.21
N SER A 147 4.56 21.44 -9.30
CA SER A 147 5.35 22.68 -9.41
C SER A 147 4.89 23.74 -8.40
N VAL A 148 3.59 23.94 -8.26
CA VAL A 148 3.02 24.94 -7.33
C VAL A 148 3.09 24.47 -5.88
N GLY A 149 2.93 23.16 -5.64
CA GLY A 149 3.08 22.54 -4.32
C GLY A 149 4.49 22.75 -3.78
N LEU A 150 5.50 22.55 -4.63
CA LEU A 150 6.89 22.82 -4.30
C LEU A 150 7.16 24.32 -4.12
N ALA A 151 6.77 25.15 -5.09
CA ALA A 151 7.07 26.59 -5.11
C ALA A 151 6.47 27.35 -3.92
N PHE A 152 5.21 27.07 -3.59
CA PHE A 152 4.42 27.91 -2.68
C PHE A 152 4.00 27.22 -1.39
N ARG A 153 4.24 25.90 -1.23
CA ARG A 153 3.70 25.10 -0.12
C ARG A 153 2.18 25.20 -0.02
N ARG A 154 1.50 25.16 -1.18
CA ARG A 154 0.03 25.19 -1.32
C ARG A 154 -0.43 24.13 -2.29
N ALA A 155 -1.52 23.46 -1.97
CA ALA A 155 -2.17 22.47 -2.82
C ALA A 155 -3.47 22.99 -3.43
N ARG A 156 -4.14 23.94 -2.77
CA ARG A 156 -5.37 24.54 -3.29
C ARG A 156 -5.06 25.56 -4.39
N LEU A 157 -5.34 25.19 -5.63
CA LEU A 157 -4.99 26.00 -6.81
C LEU A 157 -5.66 27.37 -6.85
N GLN A 158 -6.85 27.53 -6.24
CA GLN A 158 -7.48 28.86 -6.11
C GLN A 158 -6.57 29.89 -5.43
N PHE A 159 -5.75 29.48 -4.46
CA PHE A 159 -4.81 30.37 -3.78
C PHE A 159 -3.60 30.66 -4.65
N VAL A 160 -3.14 29.65 -5.38
CA VAL A 160 -2.01 29.78 -6.31
C VAL A 160 -2.36 30.74 -7.44
N TYR A 161 -3.57 30.69 -7.98
CA TYR A 161 -4.05 31.63 -8.98
C TYR A 161 -3.91 33.08 -8.50
N SER A 162 -4.38 33.39 -7.27
CA SER A 162 -4.22 34.73 -6.70
C SER A 162 -2.74 35.12 -6.50
N ILE A 163 -1.90 34.18 -6.05
CA ILE A 163 -0.45 34.41 -5.89
C ILE A 163 0.18 34.80 -7.25
N LEU A 164 -0.15 34.06 -8.32
CA LEU A 164 0.39 34.31 -9.66
C LEU A 164 -0.20 35.55 -10.34
N GLN A 165 -1.34 36.07 -9.87
CA GLN A 165 -1.81 37.40 -10.28
C GLN A 165 -1.02 38.55 -9.63
N GLY A 166 -0.06 38.26 -8.74
CA GLY A 166 0.74 39.26 -8.05
C GLY A 166 0.14 39.70 -6.71
N LYS A 167 -0.79 38.93 -6.15
CA LYS A 167 -1.36 39.22 -4.83
C LYS A 167 -0.33 39.00 -3.73
N ASP A 168 -0.04 40.03 -2.97
CA ASP A 168 0.67 39.93 -1.71
C ASP A 168 -0.29 39.42 -0.62
N LEU A 169 0.10 38.35 0.08
CA LEU A 169 -0.77 37.69 1.06
C LEU A 169 -0.88 38.44 2.39
N GLU A 170 0.04 39.34 2.69
CA GLU A 170 0.05 40.13 3.92
C GLU A 170 -0.76 41.43 3.75
N THR A 171 -0.59 42.09 2.61
CA THR A 171 -1.23 43.38 2.30
C THR A 171 -2.53 43.24 1.51
N ASN A 172 -2.77 42.09 0.87
CA ASN A 172 -3.84 41.87 -0.11
C ASN A 172 -3.78 42.77 -1.36
N GLU A 173 -2.67 43.46 -1.60
CA GLU A 173 -2.46 44.30 -2.77
C GLU A 173 -1.90 43.49 -3.95
N TYR A 174 -2.13 43.98 -5.18
CA TYR A 174 -1.65 43.34 -6.41
C TYR A 174 -0.57 44.22 -7.04
N SER A 175 0.55 43.63 -7.44
CA SER A 175 1.59 44.34 -8.21
C SER A 175 2.30 43.45 -9.22
N ASP A 176 2.75 44.04 -10.33
CA ASP A 176 3.49 43.34 -11.39
C ASP A 176 4.86 42.84 -10.91
N GLU A 177 5.49 43.56 -10.00
CA GLU A 177 6.76 43.14 -9.38
C GLU A 177 6.56 41.86 -8.55
N THR A 178 5.50 41.81 -7.73
CA THR A 178 5.16 40.61 -6.97
C THR A 178 4.86 39.45 -7.92
N ARG A 179 4.06 39.68 -8.97
CA ARG A 179 3.77 38.67 -10.00
C ARG A 179 5.04 38.09 -10.60
N GLY A 180 5.97 38.95 -11.05
CA GLY A 180 7.25 38.54 -11.61
C GLY A 180 8.03 37.63 -10.66
N ARG A 181 8.16 38.03 -9.39
CA ARG A 181 8.83 37.21 -8.36
C ARG A 181 8.15 35.85 -8.13
N GLN A 182 6.82 35.77 -8.19
CA GLN A 182 6.12 34.50 -8.03
C GLN A 182 6.32 33.58 -9.25
N PHE A 183 6.35 34.15 -10.47
CA PHE A 183 6.68 33.37 -11.67
C PHE A 183 8.14 32.88 -11.66
N ASP A 184 9.08 33.67 -11.15
CA ASP A 184 10.47 33.21 -11.01
C ASP A 184 10.60 32.02 -10.04
N ARG A 185 9.85 32.04 -8.93
CA ARG A 185 9.78 30.89 -8.01
C ARG A 185 9.15 29.67 -8.68
N LEU A 186 8.05 29.87 -9.41
CA LEU A 186 7.40 28.78 -10.13
C LEU A 186 8.33 28.18 -11.19
N ARG A 187 9.06 29.01 -11.93
CA ARG A 187 10.05 28.57 -12.93
C ARG A 187 11.12 27.67 -12.32
N TYR A 188 11.70 28.09 -11.19
CA TYR A 188 12.68 27.28 -10.47
C TYR A 188 12.10 25.92 -10.04
N SER A 189 10.93 25.92 -9.39
CA SER A 189 10.31 24.68 -8.91
C SER A 189 9.87 23.75 -10.05
N GLN A 190 9.33 24.29 -11.14
CA GLN A 190 8.98 23.48 -12.31
C GLN A 190 10.22 22.85 -12.94
N GLY A 191 11.34 23.57 -13.02
CA GLY A 191 12.61 23.00 -13.49
C GLY A 191 13.03 21.76 -12.69
N LEU A 192 12.81 21.75 -11.38
CA LEU A 192 13.05 20.58 -10.53
C LEU A 192 12.02 19.46 -10.73
N VAL A 193 10.75 19.81 -10.94
CA VAL A 193 9.68 18.84 -11.20
C VAL A 193 9.91 18.10 -12.51
N LEU A 194 10.37 18.80 -13.54
CA LEU A 194 10.64 18.26 -14.87
C LEU A 194 12.04 17.68 -15.04
N ASP A 195 12.88 17.72 -14.00
CA ASP A 195 14.20 17.12 -14.02
C ASP A 195 14.07 15.59 -14.08
N LEU A 196 14.64 14.98 -15.13
CA LEU A 196 14.52 13.54 -15.37
C LEU A 196 15.19 12.71 -14.27
N GLN A 197 16.30 13.18 -13.70
CA GLN A 197 17.00 12.44 -12.65
C GLN A 197 16.16 12.41 -11.36
N LEU A 198 15.62 13.56 -10.94
CA LEU A 198 14.73 13.65 -9.79
C LEU A 198 13.43 12.86 -10.00
N TRP A 199 12.85 12.91 -11.20
CA TRP A 199 11.67 12.14 -11.56
C TRP A 199 11.93 10.63 -11.41
N HIS A 200 12.99 10.10 -12.03
CA HIS A 200 13.32 8.68 -11.97
C HIS A 200 13.77 8.23 -10.57
N ASP A 201 14.49 9.07 -9.82
CA ASP A 201 14.84 8.78 -8.43
C ASP A 201 13.62 8.72 -7.51
N PHE A 202 12.62 9.57 -7.75
CA PHE A 202 11.32 9.47 -7.08
C PHE A 202 10.59 8.17 -7.42
N LEU A 203 10.56 7.75 -8.69
CA LEU A 203 9.90 6.50 -9.09
C LEU A 203 10.51 5.26 -8.42
N LYS A 204 11.79 5.30 -8.01
CA LYS A 204 12.39 4.24 -7.18
C LYS A 204 11.68 4.10 -5.82
N CYS A 205 11.13 5.18 -5.25
CA CYS A 205 10.32 5.11 -4.03
C CYS A 205 9.03 4.31 -4.26
N ILE A 206 8.42 4.47 -5.44
CA ILE A 206 7.19 3.77 -5.84
C ILE A 206 7.47 2.27 -6.07
N HIS A 207 8.62 1.96 -6.68
CA HIS A 207 9.11 0.59 -6.76
C HIS A 207 9.39 -0.03 -5.38
N GLU A 208 10.01 0.72 -4.47
CA GLU A 208 10.27 0.27 -3.10
C GLU A 208 8.95 0.00 -2.35
N ALA A 209 7.92 0.82 -2.57
CA ALA A 209 6.57 0.60 -2.05
C ALA A 209 5.82 -0.60 -2.67
N GLY A 210 6.48 -1.44 -3.49
CA GLY A 210 5.93 -2.69 -4.02
C GLY A 210 5.17 -2.59 -5.35
N PHE A 211 5.05 -1.39 -5.93
CA PHE A 211 4.31 -1.21 -7.18
C PHE A 211 5.20 -1.55 -8.39
N ARG A 212 4.60 -2.19 -9.41
CA ARG A 212 5.28 -2.56 -10.67
C ARG A 212 4.55 -2.07 -11.93
N ARG A 213 3.25 -1.78 -11.82
CA ARG A 213 2.36 -1.41 -12.93
C ARG A 213 1.65 -0.10 -12.62
N SER A 214 0.77 0.30 -13.54
CA SER A 214 -0.03 1.53 -13.44
C SER A 214 -0.68 1.69 -12.07
N ILE A 215 -0.47 2.84 -11.46
CA ILE A 215 -1.07 3.17 -10.18
C ILE A 215 -2.53 3.64 -10.37
N ARG A 216 -3.31 3.66 -9.28
CA ARG A 216 -4.74 4.00 -9.35
C ARG A 216 -5.02 5.50 -9.33
N SER A 217 -4.14 6.31 -8.74
CA SER A 217 -4.36 7.74 -8.50
C SER A 217 -3.12 8.56 -8.86
N GLY A 218 -3.16 9.24 -10.02
CA GLY A 218 -2.08 10.14 -10.43
C GLY A 218 -1.84 11.26 -9.43
N LEU A 219 -2.91 11.79 -8.81
CA LEU A 219 -2.82 12.85 -7.82
C LEU A 219 -2.05 12.41 -6.56
N THR A 220 -2.26 11.17 -6.09
CA THR A 220 -1.51 10.60 -4.96
C THR A 220 -0.01 10.58 -5.27
N LEU A 221 0.37 10.16 -6.47
CA LEU A 221 1.76 10.13 -6.90
C LEU A 221 2.36 11.54 -6.99
N MET A 222 1.63 12.50 -7.57
CA MET A 222 2.09 13.90 -7.65
C MET A 222 2.33 14.50 -6.26
N TYR A 223 1.45 14.28 -5.29
CA TYR A 223 1.65 14.80 -3.93
C TYR A 223 2.79 14.13 -3.19
N CYS A 224 3.00 12.83 -3.38
CA CYS A 224 4.20 12.16 -2.87
C CYS A 224 5.46 12.69 -3.56
N TYR A 225 5.39 13.04 -4.84
CA TYR A 225 6.51 13.65 -5.56
C TYR A 225 6.85 15.04 -5.02
N VAL A 226 5.85 15.85 -4.66
CA VAL A 226 6.08 17.13 -3.96
C VAL A 226 6.85 16.89 -2.66
N LEU A 227 6.39 15.98 -1.80
CA LEU A 227 7.07 15.67 -0.54
C LEU A 227 8.50 15.17 -0.77
N TYR A 228 8.71 14.32 -1.79
CA TYR A 228 10.04 13.87 -2.18
C TYR A 228 10.94 15.04 -2.60
N LEU A 229 10.46 15.94 -3.47
CA LEU A 229 11.23 17.09 -3.93
C LEU A 229 11.59 18.02 -2.77
N ILE A 230 10.66 18.27 -1.85
CA ILE A 230 10.93 19.04 -0.62
C ILE A 230 12.08 18.43 0.17
N GLY A 231 12.00 17.13 0.47
CA GLY A 231 13.03 16.42 1.20
C GLY A 231 14.37 16.41 0.46
N ARG A 232 14.35 16.23 -0.86
CA ARG A 232 15.55 16.06 -1.68
C ARG A 232 16.27 17.37 -1.99
N THR A 233 15.53 18.41 -2.39
CA THR A 233 16.11 19.62 -2.98
C THR A 233 16.26 20.74 -1.98
N GLU A 234 15.35 20.88 -1.03
CA GLU A 234 15.36 21.97 -0.04
C GLU A 234 15.98 21.54 1.28
N LEU A 235 15.55 20.39 1.81
CA LEU A 235 15.96 19.93 3.14
C LEU A 235 17.15 18.95 3.13
N LYS A 236 17.56 18.51 1.93
CA LYS A 236 18.74 17.66 1.69
C LYS A 236 18.75 16.38 2.55
N VAL A 237 17.59 15.78 2.74
CA VAL A 237 17.43 14.50 3.47
C VAL A 237 18.31 13.43 2.80
N PRO A 238 19.04 12.60 3.57
CA PRO A 238 19.80 11.48 3.04
C PRO A 238 18.92 10.57 2.19
N GLU A 239 19.41 10.20 1.00
CA GLU A 239 18.58 9.56 -0.03
C GLU A 239 17.94 8.26 0.43
N ALA A 240 18.67 7.42 1.17
CA ALA A 240 18.15 6.15 1.68
C ALA A 240 16.97 6.37 2.66
N THR A 241 17.10 7.34 3.56
CA THR A 241 16.03 7.71 4.51
C THR A 241 14.83 8.29 3.78
N LEU A 242 15.07 9.23 2.85
CA LEU A 242 13.99 9.87 2.09
C LEU A 242 13.21 8.84 1.28
N ARG A 243 13.91 7.94 0.58
CA ARG A 243 13.30 6.92 -0.30
C ARG A 243 12.34 6.02 0.50
N ARG A 244 12.80 5.50 1.64
CA ARG A 244 11.96 4.68 2.55
C ARG A 244 10.76 5.45 3.07
N THR A 245 10.96 6.66 3.57
CA THR A 245 9.87 7.45 4.14
C THR A 245 8.83 7.85 3.09
N ILE A 246 9.24 8.18 1.87
CA ILE A 246 8.30 8.45 0.76
C ILE A 246 7.60 7.16 0.30
N ALA A 247 8.29 6.01 0.29
CA ALA A 247 7.65 4.72 0.01
C ALA A 247 6.56 4.39 1.04
N GLN A 248 6.84 4.57 2.34
CA GLN A 248 5.85 4.41 3.42
C GLN A 248 4.69 5.40 3.27
N TRP A 249 4.98 6.67 2.94
CA TRP A 249 3.96 7.68 2.71
C TRP A 249 3.05 7.33 1.54
N PHE A 250 3.61 6.89 0.42
CA PHE A 250 2.83 6.46 -0.73
C PHE A 250 1.97 5.23 -0.42
N PHE A 251 2.51 4.27 0.34
CA PHE A 251 1.78 3.11 0.82
C PHE A 251 0.57 3.51 1.68
N MET A 252 0.80 4.37 2.69
CA MET A 252 -0.25 4.90 3.57
C MET A 252 -1.30 5.73 2.79
N ALA A 253 -0.85 6.64 1.94
CA ALA A 253 -1.75 7.51 1.17
C ALA A 253 -2.62 6.72 0.19
N THR A 254 -2.11 5.59 -0.31
CA THR A 254 -2.87 4.68 -1.17
C THR A 254 -3.87 3.86 -0.38
N ILE A 255 -3.45 3.18 0.70
CA ILE A 255 -4.34 2.28 1.46
C ILE A 255 -5.51 3.02 2.12
N THR A 256 -5.26 4.24 2.61
CA THR A 256 -6.29 5.09 3.24
C THR A 256 -7.07 5.94 2.24
N GLY A 257 -6.66 5.94 0.97
CA GLY A 257 -7.22 6.84 -0.04
C GLY A 257 -7.04 8.33 0.27
N ARG A 258 -6.04 8.71 1.07
CA ARG A 258 -5.80 10.07 1.61
C ARG A 258 -6.03 11.20 0.60
N TYR A 259 -5.59 11.01 -0.64
CA TYR A 259 -5.63 12.04 -1.68
C TYR A 259 -6.70 11.84 -2.77
N THR A 260 -7.66 10.94 -2.56
CA THR A 260 -8.64 10.60 -3.61
C THR A 260 -9.87 11.52 -3.61
N SER A 261 -10.62 11.60 -2.52
CA SER A 261 -11.87 12.36 -2.44
C SER A 261 -11.67 13.85 -2.18
N ASN A 262 -10.83 14.19 -1.19
CA ASN A 262 -10.55 15.57 -0.76
C ASN A 262 -9.05 15.90 -0.85
N GLY A 263 -8.38 15.42 -1.90
CA GLY A 263 -6.92 15.41 -1.98
C GLY A 263 -6.24 16.76 -1.86
N GLU A 264 -6.77 17.82 -2.49
CA GLU A 264 -6.22 19.18 -2.33
C GLU A 264 -6.30 19.68 -0.89
N THR A 265 -7.36 19.33 -0.14
CA THR A 265 -7.48 19.74 1.27
C THR A 265 -6.54 18.95 2.16
N ALA A 266 -6.42 17.64 1.95
CA ALA A 266 -5.48 16.81 2.70
C ALA A 266 -4.03 17.25 2.45
N MET A 267 -3.64 17.49 1.20
CA MET A 267 -2.30 17.96 0.87
C MET A 267 -2.03 19.37 1.38
N GLU A 268 -3.02 20.27 1.36
CA GLU A 268 -2.87 21.61 1.96
C GLU A 268 -2.58 21.50 3.47
N ALA A 269 -3.25 20.59 4.17
CA ALA A 269 -3.00 20.33 5.59
C ALA A 269 -1.61 19.72 5.83
N ASP A 270 -1.18 18.78 4.98
CA ASP A 270 0.15 18.17 5.05
C ASP A 270 1.26 19.21 4.84
N LEU A 271 1.15 20.02 3.78
CA LEU A 271 2.10 21.09 3.48
C LEU A 271 2.09 22.19 4.56
N ALA A 272 0.95 22.47 5.20
CA ALA A 272 0.86 23.43 6.28
C ALA A 272 1.73 23.01 7.49
N GLN A 273 1.78 21.71 7.81
CA GLN A 273 2.63 21.20 8.89
C GLN A 273 4.13 21.33 8.59
N LEU A 274 4.50 21.46 7.31
CA LEU A 274 5.87 21.55 6.85
C LEU A 274 6.38 23.00 6.68
N ARG A 275 5.54 24.02 6.88
CA ARG A 275 5.92 25.43 6.60
C ARG A 275 7.09 25.96 7.43
N ASN A 276 7.21 25.47 8.67
CA ASN A 276 8.26 25.91 9.61
C ASN A 276 9.37 24.86 9.79
N VAL A 277 9.37 23.82 8.95
CA VAL A 277 10.37 22.75 8.99
C VAL A 277 11.54 23.15 8.10
N ASN A 278 12.72 23.31 8.71
CA ASN A 278 13.90 23.86 8.05
C ASN A 278 15.08 22.89 7.96
N ASP A 279 14.92 21.67 8.47
CA ASP A 279 15.96 20.65 8.51
C ASP A 279 15.40 19.25 8.18
N ALA A 280 16.32 18.35 7.82
CA ALA A 280 16.00 17.00 7.38
C ALA A 280 15.37 16.12 8.48
N GLU A 281 15.81 16.28 9.73
CA GLU A 281 15.37 15.45 10.84
C GLU A 281 13.93 15.78 11.21
N SER A 282 13.62 17.06 11.39
CA SER A 282 12.27 17.56 11.67
C SER A 282 11.29 17.17 10.57
N PHE A 283 11.69 17.20 9.30
CA PHE A 283 10.85 16.77 8.18
C PHE A 283 10.46 15.30 8.26
N ILE A 284 11.45 14.43 8.48
CA ILE A 284 11.20 13.00 8.64
C ILE A 284 10.38 12.74 9.90
N GLY A 285 10.63 13.48 10.99
CA GLY A 285 9.85 13.40 12.23
C GLY A 285 8.37 13.71 12.01
N VAL A 286 8.04 14.79 11.29
CA VAL A 286 6.64 15.13 10.97
C VAL A 286 5.98 14.05 10.12
N LEU A 287 6.65 13.56 9.07
CA LEU A 287 6.07 12.51 8.21
C LEU A 287 5.84 11.20 8.98
N ARG A 288 6.82 10.77 9.80
CA ARG A 288 6.71 9.56 10.63
C ARG A 288 5.61 9.66 11.68
N LYS A 289 5.46 10.83 12.31
CA LYS A 289 4.38 11.08 13.24
C LYS A 289 3.02 10.92 12.55
N LEU A 290 2.82 11.57 11.40
CA LEU A 290 1.57 11.47 10.65
C LEU A 290 1.28 10.05 10.14
N LEU A 291 2.31 9.30 9.78
CA LEU A 291 2.19 7.88 9.45
C LEU A 291 1.66 7.07 10.65
N GLY A 292 2.26 7.23 11.83
CA GLY A 292 1.84 6.55 13.07
C GLY A 292 0.45 6.95 13.55
N ASP A 293 0.11 8.24 13.45
CA ASP A 293 -1.22 8.77 13.80
C ASP A 293 -2.32 8.25 12.85
N THR A 294 -1.96 7.85 11.63
CA THR A 294 -2.90 7.36 10.62
C THR A 294 -3.05 5.83 10.67
N LEU A 295 -1.94 5.09 10.78
CA LEU A 295 -1.90 3.62 10.73
C LEU A 295 -1.82 3.03 12.14
N THR A 296 -2.87 3.27 12.94
CA THR A 296 -2.99 2.81 14.33
C THR A 296 -3.25 1.29 14.43
N GLY A 297 -3.19 0.73 15.65
CA GLY A 297 -3.58 -0.67 15.89
C GLY A 297 -4.98 -0.98 15.37
N ASP A 298 -5.97 -0.15 15.70
CA ASP A 298 -7.35 -0.28 15.21
C ASP A 298 -7.46 -0.21 13.68
N PHE A 299 -6.59 0.55 13.02
CA PHE A 299 -6.54 0.56 11.56
C PHE A 299 -6.18 -0.84 11.04
N TRP A 300 -5.12 -1.44 11.57
CA TRP A 300 -4.63 -2.75 11.14
C TRP A 300 -5.57 -3.89 11.50
N ASP A 301 -6.12 -3.88 12.71
CA ASP A 301 -6.84 -5.02 13.27
C ASP A 301 -8.34 -4.99 12.94
N ILE A 302 -8.88 -3.80 12.62
CA ILE A 302 -10.33 -3.63 12.39
C ILE A 302 -10.61 -2.97 11.03
N THR A 303 -10.00 -1.83 10.74
CA THR A 303 -10.38 -1.04 9.54
C THR A 303 -9.97 -1.75 8.26
N LEU A 304 -8.72 -2.18 8.16
CA LEU A 304 -8.18 -2.81 6.95
C LEU A 304 -8.84 -4.16 6.62
N PRO A 305 -9.06 -5.11 7.56
CA PRO A 305 -9.81 -6.33 7.29
C PRO A 305 -11.22 -6.07 6.73
N ASN A 306 -11.87 -4.99 7.16
CA ASN A 306 -13.18 -4.57 6.64
C ASN A 306 -13.06 -3.93 5.25
N ASP A 307 -12.06 -3.08 5.01
CA ASP A 307 -11.79 -2.47 3.70
C ASP A 307 -11.38 -3.51 2.63
N LEU A 308 -10.89 -4.67 3.06
CA LEU A 308 -10.62 -5.81 2.19
C LEU A 308 -11.89 -6.57 1.79
N ALA A 309 -13.07 -6.28 2.36
CA ALA A 309 -14.35 -6.91 2.02
C ALA A 309 -14.98 -6.29 0.76
N VAL A 310 -14.20 -6.23 -0.33
CA VAL A 310 -14.58 -5.59 -1.60
C VAL A 310 -14.40 -6.55 -2.76
N SER A 311 -15.07 -6.28 -3.88
CA SER A 311 -14.98 -7.10 -5.12
C SER A 311 -14.41 -6.35 -6.32
N SER A 312 -14.13 -5.06 -6.16
CA SER A 312 -13.56 -4.25 -7.23
C SER A 312 -12.07 -4.56 -7.40
N THR A 313 -11.68 -4.93 -8.62
CA THR A 313 -10.27 -5.07 -9.01
C THR A 313 -9.51 -3.73 -9.04
N LEU A 314 -10.23 -2.62 -8.91
CA LEU A 314 -9.70 -1.26 -8.82
C LEU A 314 -9.58 -0.77 -7.37
N SER A 315 -9.86 -1.61 -6.37
CA SER A 315 -9.77 -1.24 -4.95
C SER A 315 -8.34 -0.83 -4.54
N PRO A 316 -8.17 0.23 -3.73
CA PRO A 316 -6.89 0.58 -3.12
C PRO A 316 -6.34 -0.54 -2.23
N SER A 317 -7.19 -1.21 -1.45
CA SER A 317 -6.79 -2.29 -0.54
C SER A 317 -6.23 -3.51 -1.30
N LEU A 318 -6.79 -3.81 -2.48
CA LEU A 318 -6.23 -4.84 -3.36
C LEU A 318 -4.87 -4.43 -3.92
N ALA A 319 -4.73 -3.19 -4.41
CA ALA A 319 -3.47 -2.71 -4.95
C ALA A 319 -2.33 -2.79 -3.89
N ILE A 320 -2.66 -2.48 -2.63
CA ILE A 320 -1.72 -2.55 -1.52
C ILE A 320 -1.44 -3.99 -1.07
N TYR A 321 -2.44 -4.89 -1.09
CA TYR A 321 -2.19 -6.31 -0.87
C TYR A 321 -1.20 -6.88 -1.89
N GLU A 322 -1.38 -6.56 -3.17
CA GLU A 322 -0.47 -7.00 -4.23
C GLU A 322 0.92 -6.38 -4.07
N ALA A 323 1.01 -5.11 -3.72
CA ALA A 323 2.27 -4.45 -3.42
C ALA A 323 2.98 -5.08 -2.21
N ALA A 324 2.23 -5.48 -1.18
CA ALA A 324 2.76 -6.17 -0.01
C ALA A 324 3.37 -7.52 -0.38
N GLN A 325 2.71 -8.28 -1.26
CA GLN A 325 3.26 -9.53 -1.79
C GLN A 325 4.55 -9.32 -2.58
N VAL A 326 4.67 -8.22 -3.34
CA VAL A 326 5.92 -7.86 -4.02
C VAL A 326 7.03 -7.47 -3.03
N ILE A 327 6.72 -6.72 -1.97
CA ILE A 327 7.69 -6.31 -0.93
C ILE A 327 8.23 -7.53 -0.18
N LEU A 328 7.39 -8.52 0.06
CA LEU A 328 7.73 -9.75 0.77
C LEU A 328 8.30 -10.84 -0.15
N ASP A 329 8.50 -10.53 -1.43
CA ASP A 329 9.01 -11.46 -2.45
C ASP A 329 8.21 -12.77 -2.55
N ALA A 330 6.88 -12.65 -2.42
CA ALA A 330 5.99 -13.80 -2.43
C ALA A 330 5.98 -14.48 -3.81
N PRO A 331 6.12 -15.82 -3.88
CA PRO A 331 5.82 -16.57 -5.10
C PRO A 331 4.35 -16.41 -5.48
N ALA A 332 4.01 -16.47 -6.77
CA ALA A 332 2.63 -16.70 -7.16
C ALA A 332 2.16 -18.05 -6.62
N LEU A 333 0.86 -18.20 -6.36
CA LEU A 333 0.33 -19.41 -5.76
C LEU A 333 0.51 -20.59 -6.74
N PHE A 334 1.10 -21.68 -6.24
CA PHE A 334 1.53 -22.85 -7.01
C PHE A 334 2.62 -22.56 -8.05
N SER A 335 3.47 -21.56 -7.79
CA SER A 335 4.59 -21.17 -8.64
C SER A 335 5.89 -21.05 -7.84
N THR A 336 7.01 -21.07 -8.56
CA THR A 336 8.32 -20.68 -8.02
C THR A 336 8.72 -19.24 -8.41
N ALA A 337 8.02 -18.63 -9.36
CA ALA A 337 8.25 -17.26 -9.79
C ALA A 337 7.56 -16.27 -8.84
N THR A 338 8.23 -15.16 -8.54
CA THR A 338 7.69 -14.18 -7.60
C THR A 338 6.68 -13.26 -8.28
N ILE A 339 5.70 -12.77 -7.52
CA ILE A 339 4.68 -11.84 -8.04
C ILE A 339 5.36 -10.60 -8.62
N GLY A 340 6.48 -10.15 -8.03
CA GLY A 340 7.27 -9.04 -8.56
C GLY A 340 7.82 -9.30 -9.96
N GLN A 341 8.30 -10.51 -10.24
CA GLN A 341 8.81 -10.93 -11.55
C GLN A 341 7.67 -11.06 -12.57
N LEU A 342 6.55 -11.68 -12.17
CA LEU A 342 5.41 -11.93 -13.04
C LEU A 342 4.60 -10.65 -13.38
N LEU A 343 4.76 -9.59 -12.58
CA LEU A 343 4.16 -8.28 -12.84
C LEU A 343 5.12 -7.31 -13.54
N ASP A 344 6.31 -7.77 -13.97
CA ASP A 344 7.28 -6.94 -14.67
C ASP A 344 6.69 -6.42 -16.00
N PRO A 345 6.50 -5.09 -16.14
CA PRO A 345 5.88 -4.51 -17.31
C PRO A 345 6.78 -4.52 -18.57
N SER A 346 8.06 -4.90 -18.45
CA SER A 346 8.98 -5.00 -19.58
C SER A 346 8.67 -6.18 -20.51
N LEU A 347 7.94 -7.18 -20.01
CA LEU A 347 7.50 -8.34 -20.78
C LEU A 347 6.05 -8.13 -21.23
N THR A 348 5.84 -8.10 -22.55
CA THR A 348 4.49 -8.05 -23.15
C THR A 348 4.25 -9.30 -23.97
N ALA A 349 3.48 -10.23 -23.42
CA ALA A 349 3.06 -11.47 -24.08
C ALA A 349 1.56 -11.43 -24.45
N PRO A 350 1.10 -12.25 -25.42
CA PRO A 350 -0.32 -12.34 -25.79
C PRO A 350 -1.25 -12.81 -24.65
N ARG A 351 -0.68 -13.42 -23.61
CA ARG A 351 -1.37 -13.76 -22.36
C ARG A 351 -0.57 -13.19 -21.20
N ALA A 352 -1.25 -12.84 -20.12
CA ALA A 352 -0.57 -12.43 -18.90
C ALA A 352 0.16 -13.65 -18.31
N ASP A 353 1.39 -13.44 -17.82
CA ASP A 353 2.17 -14.48 -17.15
C ASP A 353 1.50 -14.94 -15.84
N VAL A 354 0.70 -14.05 -15.23
CA VAL A 354 -0.07 -14.32 -14.02
C VAL A 354 -1.47 -13.74 -14.10
N GLU A 355 -2.45 -14.48 -13.60
CA GLU A 355 -3.85 -14.06 -13.54
C GLU A 355 -4.42 -14.20 -12.13
N ARG A 356 -5.41 -13.37 -11.81
CA ARG A 356 -6.17 -13.53 -10.56
C ARG A 356 -7.16 -14.66 -10.75
N HIS A 357 -7.04 -15.70 -9.94
CA HIS A 357 -7.90 -16.87 -9.97
C HIS A 357 -8.75 -16.98 -8.69
N HIS A 358 -9.98 -17.48 -8.84
CA HIS A 358 -10.86 -17.75 -7.71
C HIS A 358 -10.38 -18.97 -6.93
N LEU A 359 -10.04 -18.78 -5.66
CA LEU A 359 -9.67 -19.88 -4.76
C LEU A 359 -10.85 -20.84 -4.59
N TRP A 360 -12.06 -20.33 -4.43
CA TRP A 360 -13.31 -21.08 -4.56
C TRP A 360 -13.92 -20.80 -5.94
N PRO A 361 -13.85 -21.76 -6.89
CA PRO A 361 -14.27 -21.51 -8.27
C PRO A 361 -15.74 -21.09 -8.38
N ARG A 362 -16.02 -20.18 -9.31
CA ARG A 362 -17.38 -19.65 -9.54
C ARG A 362 -18.41 -20.74 -9.80
N ALA A 363 -18.07 -21.77 -10.57
CA ALA A 363 -18.97 -22.87 -10.89
C ALA A 363 -19.35 -23.65 -9.62
N TYR A 364 -18.37 -24.01 -8.79
CA TYR A 364 -18.58 -24.67 -7.51
C TYR A 364 -19.46 -23.84 -6.57
N LEU A 365 -19.17 -22.53 -6.41
CA LEU A 365 -19.97 -21.65 -5.56
C LEU A 365 -21.42 -21.53 -6.05
N SER A 366 -21.64 -21.50 -7.36
CA SER A 366 -22.98 -21.45 -7.95
C SER A 366 -23.79 -22.71 -7.61
N GLU A 367 -23.18 -23.90 -7.62
CA GLU A 367 -23.85 -25.15 -7.23
C GLU A 367 -24.22 -25.17 -5.74
N LYS A 368 -23.47 -24.46 -4.91
CA LYS A 368 -23.76 -24.25 -3.48
C LYS A 368 -24.76 -23.11 -3.22
N GLY A 369 -25.35 -22.53 -4.26
CA GLY A 369 -26.32 -21.44 -4.15
C GLY A 369 -25.72 -20.05 -3.95
N ILE A 370 -24.39 -19.90 -4.09
CA ILE A 370 -23.67 -18.63 -3.96
C ILE A 370 -23.35 -18.11 -5.37
N SER A 371 -24.28 -17.32 -5.92
CA SER A 371 -24.17 -16.77 -7.28
C SER A 371 -24.04 -15.24 -7.33
N GLN A 372 -24.11 -14.57 -6.18
CA GLN A 372 -24.01 -13.12 -6.10
C GLN A 372 -22.61 -12.65 -6.51
N VAL A 373 -22.51 -11.89 -7.61
CA VAL A 373 -21.22 -11.43 -8.17
C VAL A 373 -20.33 -10.74 -7.13
N PRO A 374 -20.83 -9.83 -6.26
CA PRO A 374 -19.98 -9.19 -5.25
C PRO A 374 -19.42 -10.17 -4.22
N ARG A 375 -20.11 -11.28 -3.93
CA ARG A 375 -19.63 -12.33 -3.02
C ARG A 375 -18.62 -13.25 -3.69
N VAL A 376 -18.87 -13.67 -4.92
CA VAL A 376 -17.97 -14.55 -5.68
C VAL A 376 -16.65 -13.84 -6.01
N ASN A 377 -16.73 -12.57 -6.39
CA ASN A 377 -15.57 -11.77 -6.80
C ASN A 377 -14.90 -11.00 -5.64
N GLN A 378 -15.18 -11.35 -4.38
CA GLN A 378 -14.43 -10.73 -3.28
C GLN A 378 -12.93 -10.94 -3.48
N ILE A 379 -12.13 -9.92 -3.17
CA ILE A 379 -10.68 -9.99 -3.33
C ILE A 379 -10.05 -11.09 -2.46
N ALA A 380 -10.67 -11.39 -1.32
CA ALA A 380 -10.29 -12.52 -0.46
C ALA A 380 -10.62 -13.88 -1.08
N ASN A 381 -11.35 -13.95 -2.20
CA ASN A 381 -11.47 -15.17 -3.00
C ASN A 381 -10.46 -15.21 -4.16
N LEU A 382 -9.60 -14.21 -4.32
CA LEU A 382 -8.67 -14.12 -5.45
C LEU A 382 -7.22 -14.32 -5.00
N ALA A 383 -6.44 -15.02 -5.82
CA ALA A 383 -4.98 -15.13 -5.68
C ALA A 383 -4.33 -15.10 -7.07
N TYR A 384 -3.09 -14.63 -7.14
CA TYR A 384 -2.31 -14.69 -8.37
C TYR A 384 -1.80 -16.13 -8.59
N VAL A 385 -2.13 -16.70 -9.74
CA VAL A 385 -1.71 -18.05 -10.18
C VAL A 385 -1.21 -17.93 -11.62
N GLU A 386 -0.21 -18.73 -11.99
CA GLU A 386 0.23 -18.81 -13.39
C GLU A 386 -0.86 -19.40 -14.29
N TRP A 387 -0.88 -18.96 -15.55
CA TRP A 387 -1.90 -19.36 -16.53
C TRP A 387 -2.06 -20.89 -16.67
N HIS A 388 -0.96 -21.65 -16.62
CA HIS A 388 -0.99 -23.10 -16.83
C HIS A 388 -1.65 -23.86 -15.67
N ASP A 389 -1.53 -23.38 -14.44
CA ASP A 389 -2.11 -24.02 -13.26
C ASP A 389 -3.57 -23.65 -13.05
N ASN A 390 -3.97 -22.45 -13.51
CA ASN A 390 -5.38 -22.04 -13.63
C ASN A 390 -6.23 -23.11 -14.36
N LEU A 391 -5.72 -23.67 -15.46
CA LEU A 391 -6.42 -24.70 -16.24
C LEU A 391 -6.67 -26.01 -15.47
N LYS A 392 -5.85 -26.33 -14.47
CA LYS A 392 -5.93 -27.60 -13.72
C LYS A 392 -7.00 -27.56 -12.61
N ALA A 393 -7.29 -26.39 -12.04
CA ALA A 393 -8.30 -26.21 -11.01
C ALA A 393 -9.73 -26.35 -11.57
N GLY A 394 -10.04 -25.65 -12.67
CA GLY A 394 -11.32 -25.74 -13.36
C GLY A 394 -12.52 -25.42 -12.45
N ALA A 395 -13.54 -26.29 -12.45
CA ALA A 395 -14.76 -26.14 -11.65
C ALA A 395 -14.73 -26.89 -10.30
N LYS A 396 -13.60 -27.51 -9.95
CA LYS A 396 -13.48 -28.40 -8.79
C LYS A 396 -13.48 -27.63 -7.46
N SER A 397 -13.88 -28.28 -6.38
CA SER A 397 -13.72 -27.70 -5.05
C SER A 397 -12.24 -27.54 -4.66
N PRO A 398 -11.90 -26.61 -3.74
CA PRO A 398 -10.55 -26.51 -3.17
C PRO A 398 -10.00 -27.84 -2.67
N ALA A 399 -10.80 -28.63 -1.96
CA ALA A 399 -10.40 -29.93 -1.45
C ALA A 399 -10.01 -30.94 -2.56
N GLU A 400 -10.56 -30.80 -3.77
CA GLU A 400 -10.26 -31.66 -4.90
C GLU A 400 -9.03 -31.20 -5.71
N TYR A 401 -8.87 -29.89 -5.92
CA TYR A 401 -7.78 -29.41 -6.77
C TYR A 401 -6.47 -29.18 -6.01
N LEU A 402 -6.53 -28.83 -4.71
CA LEU A 402 -5.33 -28.48 -3.95
C LEU A 402 -4.31 -29.62 -3.89
N PRO A 403 -4.66 -30.88 -3.57
CA PRO A 403 -3.68 -31.96 -3.53
C PRO A 403 -2.92 -32.15 -4.84
N VAL A 404 -3.58 -31.90 -5.97
CA VAL A 404 -2.98 -32.02 -7.31
C VAL A 404 -2.02 -30.85 -7.60
N LEU A 405 -2.36 -29.64 -7.14
CA LEU A 405 -1.54 -28.45 -7.38
C LEU A 405 -0.37 -28.32 -6.41
N THR A 406 -0.47 -28.90 -5.21
CA THR A 406 0.60 -28.86 -4.21
C THR A 406 1.55 -30.06 -4.28
N GLU A 407 1.16 -31.18 -4.91
CA GLU A 407 2.01 -32.38 -5.10
C GLU A 407 3.44 -32.06 -5.60
N PRO A 408 3.67 -31.13 -6.55
CA PRO A 408 5.01 -30.82 -7.03
C PRO A 408 5.91 -30.07 -6.02
N PHE A 409 5.36 -29.59 -4.91
CA PHE A 409 6.04 -28.70 -3.97
C PHE A 409 6.33 -29.40 -2.63
N PRO A 410 7.49 -29.13 -1.99
CA PRO A 410 7.72 -29.56 -0.63
C PRO A 410 6.79 -28.83 0.34
N GLN A 411 6.46 -29.45 1.48
CA GLN A 411 5.54 -28.87 2.46
C GLN A 411 5.96 -27.47 2.92
N SER A 412 7.25 -27.23 3.14
CA SER A 412 7.76 -25.91 3.51
C SER A 412 7.48 -24.81 2.47
N ALA A 413 7.48 -25.16 1.19
CA ALA A 413 7.10 -24.23 0.13
C ALA A 413 5.59 -23.98 0.13
N VAL A 414 4.78 -25.01 0.41
CA VAL A 414 3.32 -24.87 0.57
C VAL A 414 2.98 -23.98 1.77
N ASP A 415 3.64 -24.19 2.91
CA ASP A 415 3.45 -23.38 4.12
C ASP A 415 3.83 -21.91 3.87
N SER A 416 4.94 -21.68 3.18
CA SER A 416 5.37 -20.33 2.77
C SER A 416 4.38 -19.68 1.78
N MET A 417 3.86 -20.43 0.80
CA MET A 417 2.80 -19.96 -0.08
C MET A 417 1.53 -19.61 0.70
N TYR A 418 1.15 -20.41 1.68
CA TYR A 418 -0.03 -20.15 2.49
C TYR A 418 0.15 -18.89 3.31
N GLU A 419 1.29 -18.74 3.97
CA GLU A 419 1.61 -17.55 4.75
C GLU A 419 1.60 -16.27 3.88
N THR A 420 2.21 -16.30 2.70
CA THR A 420 2.31 -15.14 1.79
C THR A 420 1.03 -14.84 1.01
N HIS A 421 0.07 -15.77 0.98
CA HIS A 421 -1.26 -15.58 0.35
C HIS A 421 -2.41 -15.49 1.35
N GLY A 422 -2.13 -15.53 2.65
CA GLY A 422 -3.13 -15.44 3.71
C GLY A 422 -4.02 -16.67 3.80
N LEU A 423 -3.52 -17.83 3.38
CA LEU A 423 -4.15 -19.14 3.50
C LEU A 423 -3.66 -19.83 4.78
N PHE A 424 -4.35 -20.91 5.17
CA PHE A 424 -4.09 -21.64 6.40
C PHE A 424 -4.61 -23.07 6.27
N THR A 425 -3.99 -24.04 6.91
CA THR A 425 -4.39 -25.46 6.81
C THR A 425 -5.87 -25.67 7.12
N GLY A 426 -6.58 -26.43 6.27
CA GLY A 426 -7.99 -26.77 6.45
C GLY A 426 -8.97 -25.77 5.82
N TRP A 427 -8.48 -24.67 5.24
CA TRP A 427 -9.33 -23.67 4.57
C TRP A 427 -10.21 -24.25 3.46
N GLU A 428 -9.77 -25.34 2.84
CA GLU A 428 -10.40 -25.98 1.69
C GLU A 428 -11.68 -26.75 2.01
N THR A 429 -11.92 -27.02 3.31
CA THR A 429 -13.13 -27.69 3.80
C THR A 429 -14.04 -26.77 4.63
N MET A 430 -13.64 -25.51 4.80
CA MET A 430 -14.35 -24.51 5.60
C MET A 430 -15.61 -23.96 4.90
N GLU A 431 -16.53 -23.38 5.65
CA GLU A 431 -17.63 -22.59 5.08
C GLU A 431 -17.08 -21.33 4.38
N TYR A 432 -17.69 -20.95 3.25
CA TYR A 432 -17.13 -19.95 2.34
C TYR A 432 -17.03 -18.56 2.99
N ASP A 433 -18.04 -18.14 3.75
CA ASP A 433 -18.03 -16.83 4.41
C ASP A 433 -17.01 -16.76 5.55
N GLU A 434 -16.85 -17.86 6.29
CA GLU A 434 -15.85 -17.98 7.36
C GLU A 434 -14.43 -17.92 6.78
N PHE A 435 -14.20 -18.65 5.68
CA PHE A 435 -12.94 -18.58 4.92
C PHE A 435 -12.63 -17.14 4.50
N LEU A 436 -13.59 -16.43 3.91
CA LEU A 436 -13.38 -15.05 3.47
C LEU A 436 -13.03 -14.13 4.63
N GLN A 437 -13.68 -14.30 5.79
CA GLN A 437 -13.37 -13.51 6.98
C GLN A 437 -11.94 -13.75 7.46
N GLN A 438 -11.58 -15.01 7.75
CA GLN A 438 -10.25 -15.34 8.26
C GLN A 438 -9.14 -14.96 7.27
N ARG A 439 -9.38 -15.13 5.96
CA ARG A 439 -8.41 -14.74 4.94
C ARG A 439 -8.20 -13.22 4.91
N ARG A 440 -9.23 -12.40 5.10
CA ARG A 440 -9.06 -10.92 5.15
C ARG A 440 -8.19 -10.48 6.32
N GLU A 441 -8.36 -11.08 7.49
CA GLU A 441 -7.52 -10.81 8.67
C GLU A 441 -6.05 -11.15 8.37
N ARG A 442 -5.79 -12.30 7.73
CA ARG A 442 -4.44 -12.70 7.33
C ARG A 442 -3.85 -11.83 6.22
N MET A 443 -4.66 -11.42 5.25
CA MET A 443 -4.26 -10.46 4.22
C MET A 443 -3.87 -9.11 4.84
N ALA A 444 -4.61 -8.62 5.83
CA ALA A 444 -4.26 -7.41 6.56
C ALA A 444 -2.92 -7.57 7.31
N ALA A 445 -2.68 -8.73 7.93
CA ALA A 445 -1.40 -9.03 8.57
C ALA A 445 -0.21 -9.03 7.58
N ILE A 446 -0.41 -9.57 6.37
CA ILE A 446 0.60 -9.53 5.29
C ILE A 446 0.91 -8.08 4.89
N ILE A 447 -0.12 -7.26 4.72
CA ILE A 447 0.04 -5.84 4.39
C ILE A 447 0.82 -5.12 5.49
N ARG A 448 0.47 -5.36 6.76
CA ARG A 448 1.16 -4.79 7.92
C ARG A 448 2.63 -5.19 7.94
N ARG A 449 2.95 -6.47 7.75
CA ARG A 449 4.32 -6.98 7.69
C ARG A 449 5.14 -6.33 6.57
N ALA A 450 4.53 -6.13 5.39
CA ALA A 450 5.18 -5.43 4.29
C ALA A 450 5.46 -3.96 4.65
N TYR A 451 4.52 -3.27 5.30
CA TYR A 451 4.72 -1.90 5.77
C TYR A 451 5.84 -1.79 6.82
N GLU A 452 5.91 -2.74 7.76
CA GLU A 452 7.00 -2.84 8.75
C GLU A 452 8.35 -3.09 8.05
N ARG A 453 8.37 -3.90 6.98
CA ARG A 453 9.55 -4.09 6.13
C ARG A 453 10.03 -2.82 5.46
N LEU A 454 9.13 -2.00 4.92
CA LEU A 454 9.46 -0.68 4.36
C LEU A 454 10.01 0.29 5.40
N SER A 455 9.58 0.14 6.65
CA SER A 455 10.02 0.97 7.78
C SER A 455 11.48 0.73 8.18
N GLY A 456 12.17 -0.19 7.50
CA GLY A 456 13.49 -0.68 7.88
C GLY A 456 13.44 -1.82 8.91
N GLY A 457 12.24 -2.27 9.28
CA GLY A 457 12.01 -3.38 10.21
C GLY A 457 11.94 -4.76 9.55
N GLY A 458 12.28 -4.88 8.26
CA GLY A 458 12.10 -6.14 7.52
C GLY A 458 13.06 -6.42 6.36
N ALA A 459 14.26 -5.83 6.38
CA ALA A 459 15.36 -6.77 6.18
C ALA A 459 15.18 -7.78 7.32
N ALA A 460 15.14 -9.08 7.03
CA ALA A 460 15.45 -10.03 8.07
C ALA A 460 16.68 -9.47 8.75
N ALA A 461 16.52 -9.00 9.98
CA ALA A 461 17.65 -8.70 10.79
C ALA A 461 18.38 -10.05 10.82
N GLU A 462 19.48 -10.16 10.06
CA GLU A 462 20.65 -10.57 10.81
C GLU A 462 20.66 -9.65 12.02
N PRO A 463 20.49 -10.19 13.23
CA PRO A 463 20.36 -9.41 14.43
C PRO A 463 21.64 -8.60 14.57
N GLY A 464 21.63 -7.40 14.00
CA GLY A 464 22.42 -6.29 14.49
C GLY A 464 21.98 -6.08 15.92
N PRO A 465 22.93 -5.80 16.83
CA PRO A 465 22.69 -5.90 18.26
C PRO A 465 21.44 -5.09 18.59
N ILE A 466 20.42 -5.80 19.08
CA ILE A 466 19.33 -5.15 19.77
C ILE A 466 20.03 -4.39 20.90
N ASP A 467 19.73 -3.10 21.04
CA ASP A 467 20.34 -2.27 22.07
C ASP A 467 19.93 -2.83 23.44
N LEU A 468 20.80 -3.69 23.98
CA LEU A 468 20.60 -4.40 25.21
C LEU A 468 20.43 -3.43 26.39
N THR A 469 21.06 -2.26 26.31
CA THR A 469 20.87 -1.17 27.27
C THR A 469 19.42 -0.70 27.26
N ALA A 470 18.82 -0.48 26.09
CA ALA A 470 17.42 -0.08 25.99
C ALA A 470 16.44 -1.16 26.49
N ILE A 471 16.76 -2.45 26.31
CA ILE A 471 15.96 -3.55 26.89
C ILE A 471 16.03 -3.54 28.41
N ILE A 472 17.25 -3.41 28.97
CA ILE A 472 17.45 -3.49 30.42
C ILE A 472 16.88 -2.25 31.12
N GLU A 473 17.06 -1.05 30.55
CA GLU A 473 16.44 0.19 31.04
C GLU A 473 14.90 0.14 31.01
N GLY A 474 14.32 -0.63 30.07
CA GLY A 474 12.88 -0.85 29.96
C GLY A 474 12.29 -1.74 31.07
N GLY A 475 13.14 -2.47 31.80
CA GLY A 475 12.75 -3.36 32.89
C GLY A 475 12.02 -4.63 32.47
N GLU A 476 11.68 -5.47 33.44
CA GLU A 476 10.87 -6.67 33.22
C GLU A 476 9.45 -6.33 32.76
N SER A 477 8.94 -7.09 31.80
CA SER A 477 7.61 -6.91 31.20
C SER A 477 7.00 -8.26 30.81
N ASP A 478 5.84 -8.24 30.16
CA ASP A 478 5.24 -9.44 29.58
C ASP A 478 6.11 -10.09 28.50
N ALA A 479 6.97 -9.31 27.84
CA ALA A 479 7.87 -9.76 26.78
C ALA A 479 9.35 -9.81 27.19
N VAL A 480 9.74 -9.36 28.39
CA VAL A 480 11.14 -9.33 28.86
C VAL A 480 11.24 -9.86 30.30
N GLU A 481 12.20 -10.75 30.56
CA GLU A 481 12.51 -11.28 31.91
C GLU A 481 14.01 -11.27 32.15
N PHE A 482 14.45 -10.96 33.37
CA PHE A 482 15.84 -11.04 33.78
C PHE A 482 16.09 -12.25 34.69
N LYS A 483 17.27 -12.85 34.55
CA LYS A 483 17.77 -13.89 35.44
C LYS A 483 19.25 -13.67 35.68
N SER A 484 19.67 -13.72 36.94
CA SER A 484 21.09 -13.51 37.26
C SER A 484 21.99 -14.63 36.71
N THR A 485 21.48 -15.86 36.62
CA THR A 485 22.23 -17.04 36.15
C THR A 485 21.29 -18.05 35.46
N LEU A 486 21.87 -18.94 34.64
CA LEU A 486 21.14 -20.03 33.98
C LEU A 486 21.03 -21.28 34.87
N ARG A 487 22.07 -21.60 35.65
CA ARG A 487 22.16 -22.81 36.48
C ARG A 487 22.78 -22.59 37.85
N MET A 488 23.58 -21.55 38.05
CA MET A 488 24.33 -21.38 39.30
C MET A 488 23.49 -20.71 40.39
N ASN A 489 23.40 -21.33 41.55
CA ASN A 489 22.83 -20.68 42.71
C ASN A 489 23.89 -19.81 43.40
N LEU A 490 23.80 -18.49 43.23
CA LEU A 490 24.79 -17.50 43.70
C LEU A 490 25.04 -17.54 45.22
N HIS A 491 24.08 -18.02 46.03
CA HIS A 491 24.29 -18.16 47.48
C HIS A 491 25.15 -19.39 47.84
N THR A 492 25.08 -20.45 47.04
CA THR A 492 25.76 -21.73 47.33
C THR A 492 27.00 -21.96 46.48
N GLY A 493 27.15 -21.21 45.37
CA GLY A 493 28.21 -21.36 44.38
C GLY A 493 28.19 -22.72 43.68
N LYS A 494 27.03 -23.39 43.62
CA LYS A 494 26.85 -24.70 42.99
C LYS A 494 25.72 -24.69 41.96
N PRO A 495 25.81 -25.51 40.89
CA PRO A 495 24.70 -25.73 39.98
C PRO A 495 23.47 -26.26 40.72
N ASP A 496 22.31 -25.67 40.46
CA ASP A 496 21.04 -25.98 41.09
C ASP A 496 19.96 -26.10 40.01
N GLY A 497 19.37 -27.29 39.88
CA GLY A 497 18.32 -27.55 38.89
C GLY A 497 17.06 -26.69 39.09
N ARG A 498 16.88 -26.07 40.26
CA ARG A 498 15.79 -25.10 40.48
C ARG A 498 15.99 -23.80 39.69
N ILE A 499 17.24 -23.37 39.49
CA ILE A 499 17.58 -22.19 38.69
C ILE A 499 17.32 -22.47 37.21
N GLU A 500 17.77 -23.63 36.72
CA GLU A 500 17.50 -24.08 35.34
C GLU A 500 15.99 -24.21 35.09
N HIS A 501 15.26 -24.77 36.06
CA HIS A 501 13.82 -24.90 35.97
C HIS A 501 13.10 -23.54 36.00
N ALA A 502 13.59 -22.55 36.74
CA ALA A 502 13.06 -21.19 36.71
C ALA A 502 13.25 -20.52 35.34
N ALA A 503 14.42 -20.66 34.73
CA ALA A 503 14.66 -20.17 33.37
C ALA A 503 13.73 -20.85 32.34
N LEU A 504 13.58 -22.19 32.43
CA LEU A 504 12.71 -22.95 31.54
C LEU A 504 11.22 -22.63 31.72
N LYS A 505 10.77 -22.27 32.93
CA LYS A 505 9.40 -21.76 33.15
C LYS A 505 9.15 -20.50 32.35
N THR A 506 10.09 -19.56 32.39
CA THR A 506 9.98 -18.32 31.62
C THR A 506 9.97 -18.60 30.12
N VAL A 507 10.87 -19.47 29.63
CA VAL A 507 10.90 -19.88 28.22
C VAL A 507 9.56 -20.51 27.81
N ALA A 508 9.02 -21.45 28.60
CA ALA A 508 7.71 -22.05 28.35
C ALA A 508 6.59 -21.01 28.33
N GLY A 509 6.61 -20.06 29.27
CA GLY A 509 5.68 -18.95 29.33
C GLY A 509 5.70 -18.07 28.08
N PHE A 510 6.89 -17.71 27.57
CA PHE A 510 7.03 -16.94 26.34
C PHE A 510 6.52 -17.72 25.13
N LEU A 511 6.93 -18.98 24.98
CA LEU A 511 6.49 -19.85 23.89
C LEU A 511 4.96 -20.00 23.86
N ASN A 512 4.30 -20.03 25.03
CA ASN A 512 2.86 -20.22 25.14
C ASN A 512 2.02 -18.93 25.04
N THR A 513 2.65 -17.76 24.97
CA THR A 513 1.95 -16.46 24.94
C THR A 513 2.25 -15.71 23.64
N ALA A 514 3.05 -14.65 23.66
CA ALA A 514 3.33 -13.80 22.49
C ALA A 514 4.79 -13.91 21.99
N GLY A 515 5.58 -14.85 22.55
CA GLY A 515 7.04 -14.80 22.48
C GLY A 515 7.61 -13.86 23.53
N GLY A 516 8.93 -13.67 23.51
CA GLY A 516 9.62 -12.76 24.44
C GLY A 516 11.12 -13.00 24.52
N THR A 517 11.78 -12.28 25.42
CA THR A 517 13.23 -12.30 25.60
C THR A 517 13.57 -12.53 27.07
N LEU A 518 14.39 -13.54 27.32
CA LEU A 518 15.01 -13.79 28.62
C LEU A 518 16.47 -13.30 28.56
N ILE A 519 16.86 -12.40 29.46
CA ILE A 519 18.26 -11.97 29.63
C ILE A 519 18.87 -12.70 30.83
N VAL A 520 19.96 -13.42 30.60
CA VAL A 520 20.71 -14.13 31.62
C VAL A 520 22.04 -13.43 31.90
N GLY A 521 22.37 -13.25 33.18
CA GLY A 521 23.53 -12.49 33.63
C GLY A 521 23.18 -11.10 34.11
N VAL A 522 21.92 -10.83 34.45
CA VAL A 522 21.41 -9.53 34.93
C VAL A 522 20.49 -9.77 36.14
N THR A 523 20.56 -8.93 37.17
CA THR A 523 19.65 -9.00 38.32
C THR A 523 18.25 -8.50 37.97
N ASP A 524 17.27 -8.76 38.82
CA ASP A 524 15.91 -8.25 38.66
C ASP A 524 15.86 -6.70 38.62
N ASP A 525 16.87 -6.02 39.19
CA ASP A 525 17.01 -4.56 39.19
C ASP A 525 17.75 -4.01 37.95
N GLY A 526 18.19 -4.88 37.02
CA GLY A 526 18.89 -4.49 35.79
C GLY A 526 20.42 -4.39 35.91
N GLU A 527 21.00 -4.77 37.06
CA GLU A 527 22.45 -4.72 37.29
C GLU A 527 23.16 -5.92 36.64
N PRO A 528 24.28 -5.73 35.95
CA PRO A 528 25.04 -6.82 35.34
C PRO A 528 25.68 -7.73 36.40
N VAL A 529 25.49 -9.04 36.24
CA VAL A 529 26.16 -10.10 37.02
C VAL A 529 27.16 -10.87 36.15
N GLY A 530 26.84 -11.03 34.86
CA GLY A 530 27.65 -11.77 33.90
C GLY A 530 27.39 -13.28 33.89
N ILE A 531 27.59 -13.91 32.73
CA ILE A 531 27.46 -15.37 32.55
C ILE A 531 28.64 -16.16 33.16
N GLU A 532 29.71 -15.47 33.54
CA GLU A 532 30.89 -16.07 34.17
C GLU A 532 30.52 -16.77 35.49
N GLU A 533 29.51 -16.26 36.19
CA GLU A 533 28.96 -16.87 37.41
C GLU A 533 28.39 -18.26 37.17
N ASP A 534 27.94 -18.59 35.95
CA ASP A 534 27.48 -19.93 35.61
C ASP A 534 28.62 -20.96 35.47
N GLN A 535 29.89 -20.52 35.48
CA GLN A 535 31.09 -21.35 35.44
C GLN A 535 31.11 -22.36 34.28
N PHE A 536 30.59 -21.97 33.11
CA PHE A 536 30.79 -22.73 31.88
C PHE A 536 32.22 -22.57 31.38
N LYS A 537 32.74 -23.56 30.64
CA LYS A 537 34.10 -23.48 30.08
C LYS A 537 34.24 -22.37 29.03
N ASN A 538 33.17 -22.12 28.28
CA ASN A 538 33.04 -21.09 27.26
C ASN A 538 31.55 -20.94 26.89
N GLU A 539 31.26 -19.95 26.04
CA GLU A 539 29.93 -19.66 25.49
C GLU A 539 29.29 -20.86 24.78
N ASP A 540 30.04 -21.58 23.94
CA ASP A 540 29.54 -22.77 23.23
C ASP A 540 28.99 -23.85 24.18
N HIS A 541 29.66 -24.05 25.32
CA HIS A 541 29.22 -25.00 26.34
C HIS A 541 27.91 -24.56 27.02
N MET A 542 27.72 -23.25 27.23
CA MET A 542 26.49 -22.70 27.78
C MET A 542 25.35 -22.80 26.75
N SER A 543 25.61 -22.47 25.48
CA SER A 543 24.69 -22.64 24.35
C SER A 543 24.19 -24.07 24.20
N LEU A 544 25.09 -25.04 24.21
CA LEU A 544 24.76 -26.46 24.13
C LEU A 544 23.93 -26.90 25.34
N HIS A 545 24.24 -26.39 26.53
CA HIS A 545 23.49 -26.68 27.75
C HIS A 545 22.07 -26.14 27.67
N LEU A 546 21.87 -24.88 27.30
CA LEU A 546 20.54 -24.29 27.08
C LEU A 546 19.75 -25.07 26.02
N THR A 547 20.39 -25.40 24.90
CA THR A 547 19.76 -26.15 23.80
C THR A 547 19.32 -27.55 24.27
N SER A 548 20.16 -28.25 25.04
CA SER A 548 19.81 -29.55 25.63
C SER A 548 18.67 -29.41 26.62
N LEU A 549 18.74 -28.42 27.54
CA LEU A 549 17.70 -28.17 28.53
C LEU A 549 16.33 -27.94 27.88
N VAL A 550 16.26 -27.08 26.87
CA VAL A 550 15.01 -26.79 26.14
C VAL A 550 14.54 -28.05 25.40
N LYS A 551 15.42 -28.74 24.67
CA LYS A 551 15.03 -29.94 23.93
C LYS A 551 14.53 -31.06 24.84
N ASP A 552 15.24 -31.31 25.94
CA ASP A 552 14.98 -32.44 26.84
C ASP A 552 13.75 -32.18 27.72
N ARG A 553 13.46 -30.92 28.07
CA ARG A 553 12.39 -30.57 29.00
C ARG A 553 11.18 -29.86 28.39
N LEU A 554 11.30 -29.26 27.20
CA LEU A 554 10.20 -28.59 26.48
C LEU A 554 9.91 -29.24 25.11
N GLY A 555 10.79 -30.12 24.64
CA GLY A 555 10.62 -30.87 23.40
C GLY A 555 11.39 -30.28 22.21
N ALA A 556 11.56 -31.10 21.16
CA ALA A 556 12.35 -30.75 19.99
C ALA A 556 11.77 -29.58 19.19
N THR A 557 10.43 -29.45 19.13
CA THR A 557 9.76 -28.34 18.45
C THR A 557 9.97 -27.01 19.20
N ALA A 558 9.95 -27.03 20.53
CA ALA A 558 10.25 -25.83 21.32
C ALA A 558 11.70 -25.37 21.09
N ALA A 559 12.64 -26.30 20.96
CA ALA A 559 14.05 -25.99 20.71
C ALA A 559 14.30 -25.28 19.36
N THR A 560 13.42 -25.43 18.36
CA THR A 560 13.54 -24.70 17.09
C THR A 560 13.05 -23.25 17.16
N LEU A 561 12.33 -22.89 18.23
CA LEU A 561 11.72 -21.57 18.44
C LEU A 561 12.47 -20.73 19.49
N VAL A 562 13.57 -21.25 20.01
CA VAL A 562 14.40 -20.59 21.03
C VAL A 562 15.77 -20.32 20.44
N HIS A 563 16.13 -19.04 20.37
CA HIS A 563 17.39 -18.55 19.83
C HIS A 563 18.17 -17.85 20.93
N HIS A 564 19.49 -17.99 20.95
CA HIS A 564 20.33 -17.35 21.96
C HIS A 564 21.53 -16.64 21.33
N GLN A 565 21.97 -15.55 21.97
CA GLN A 565 23.12 -14.73 21.57
C GLN A 565 23.84 -14.24 22.82
N PHE A 566 25.16 -14.02 22.70
CA PHE A 566 25.96 -13.44 23.77
C PHE A 566 26.35 -12.00 23.43
N GLU A 567 26.12 -11.10 24.37
CA GLU A 567 26.26 -9.66 24.20
C GLU A 567 27.05 -9.07 25.37
N GLU A 568 27.69 -7.92 25.13
CA GLU A 568 28.44 -7.18 26.15
C GLU A 568 27.55 -6.07 26.73
N TYR A 569 27.46 -5.98 28.05
CA TYR A 569 26.68 -4.98 28.78
C TYR A 569 27.42 -4.55 30.03
N GLU A 570 27.75 -3.25 30.11
CA GLU A 570 28.49 -2.65 31.23
C GLU A 570 29.70 -3.49 31.68
N ASP A 571 30.57 -3.82 30.72
CA ASP A 571 31.79 -4.64 30.88
C ASP A 571 31.57 -6.10 31.31
N HIS A 572 30.32 -6.59 31.31
CA HIS A 572 29.97 -7.99 31.59
C HIS A 572 29.43 -8.68 30.35
N ARG A 573 29.66 -9.99 30.26
CA ARG A 573 29.09 -10.81 29.19
C ARG A 573 27.74 -11.36 29.61
N VAL A 574 26.68 -11.13 28.83
CA VAL A 574 25.32 -11.61 29.11
C VAL A 574 24.82 -12.53 28.00
N MET A 575 23.83 -13.38 28.29
CA MET A 575 23.17 -14.23 27.30
C MET A 575 21.73 -13.77 27.09
N ARG A 576 21.41 -13.34 25.87
CA ARG A 576 20.03 -13.06 25.44
C ARG A 576 19.41 -14.30 24.84
N VAL A 577 18.23 -14.69 25.29
CA VAL A 577 17.44 -15.81 24.79
C VAL A 577 16.11 -15.30 24.25
N THR A 578 15.97 -15.28 22.94
CA THR A 578 14.74 -14.87 22.24
C THR A 578 13.87 -16.10 21.95
N CYS A 579 12.61 -16.03 22.35
CA CYS A 579 11.62 -17.09 22.22
C CYS A 579 10.50 -16.64 21.27
N GLU A 580 10.23 -17.42 20.24
CA GLU A 580 9.11 -17.20 19.32
C GLU A 580 7.83 -17.85 19.84
N ARG A 581 6.65 -17.26 19.55
CA ARG A 581 5.38 -17.89 19.93
C ARG A 581 5.25 -19.26 19.26
N SER A 582 5.01 -20.29 20.05
CA SER A 582 4.75 -21.63 19.55
C SER A 582 3.38 -21.73 18.87
N PRO A 583 3.25 -22.45 17.76
CA PRO A 583 1.94 -22.75 17.15
C PRO A 583 1.19 -23.85 17.90
N VAL A 584 1.81 -24.52 18.86
CA VAL A 584 1.22 -25.58 19.69
C VAL A 584 1.56 -25.37 21.16
N ALA A 585 0.69 -25.86 22.06
CA ALA A 585 0.92 -25.80 23.50
C ALA A 585 2.24 -26.50 23.90
N VAL A 586 3.12 -25.78 24.59
CA VAL A 586 4.41 -26.26 25.09
C VAL A 586 4.29 -26.57 26.58
N TYR A 587 4.67 -27.79 26.96
CA TYR A 587 4.63 -28.26 28.35
C TYR A 587 6.05 -28.48 28.85
N LEU A 588 6.36 -27.96 30.04
CA LEU A 588 7.59 -28.27 30.74
C LEU A 588 7.46 -29.64 31.41
N ASP A 589 8.45 -30.49 31.19
CA ASP A 589 8.59 -31.82 31.78
C ASP A 589 8.36 -31.79 33.30
N GLY A 590 7.40 -32.58 33.75
CA GLY A 590 6.99 -32.77 35.14
C GLY A 590 5.98 -33.92 35.23
N PRO A 591 5.56 -34.33 36.45
CA PRO A 591 4.71 -35.50 36.68
C PRO A 591 3.41 -35.53 35.86
N ASP A 592 2.87 -34.35 35.52
CA ASP A 592 1.62 -34.19 34.76
C ASP A 592 1.76 -33.25 33.53
N GLY A 593 2.99 -32.84 33.18
CA GLY A 593 3.24 -31.79 32.19
C GLY A 593 2.80 -30.40 32.68
N GLU A 594 3.75 -29.52 32.96
CA GLU A 594 3.45 -28.20 33.51
C GLU A 594 3.27 -27.17 32.39
N PHE A 595 2.11 -26.48 32.37
CA PHE A 595 1.81 -25.45 31.38
C PHE A 595 1.94 -24.06 31.99
N PHE A 596 2.83 -23.25 31.43
CA PHE A 596 3.11 -21.88 31.89
C PHE A 596 2.72 -20.86 30.84
N VAL A 597 2.24 -19.70 31.28
CA VAL A 597 1.92 -18.54 30.43
C VAL A 597 2.49 -17.27 31.05
N ARG A 598 2.80 -16.25 30.23
CA ARG A 598 3.15 -14.93 30.75
C ARG A 598 1.88 -14.12 31.03
N ALA A 599 1.82 -13.52 32.22
CA ALA A 599 0.79 -12.60 32.64
C ALA A 599 1.47 -11.38 33.27
N THR A 600 1.55 -10.29 32.49
CA THR A 600 2.42 -9.15 32.80
C THR A 600 3.85 -9.62 33.09
N ALA A 601 4.54 -9.11 34.12
CA ALA A 601 5.90 -9.53 34.47
C ALA A 601 5.99 -10.90 35.19
N ALA A 602 4.87 -11.63 35.38
CA ALA A 602 4.88 -12.90 36.09
C ALA A 602 4.61 -14.09 35.16
N THR A 603 5.28 -15.22 35.44
CA THR A 603 5.00 -16.51 34.80
C THR A 603 4.02 -17.31 35.65
N LEU A 604 2.82 -17.55 35.13
CA LEU A 604 1.75 -18.27 35.83
C LEU A 604 1.61 -19.70 35.30
N GLN A 605 1.46 -20.65 36.22
CA GLN A 605 1.09 -22.02 35.87
C GLN A 605 -0.43 -22.13 35.74
N LEU A 606 -0.93 -22.56 34.59
CA LEU A 606 -2.34 -22.88 34.43
C LEU A 606 -2.57 -24.36 34.71
N THR A 607 -3.69 -24.67 35.35
CA THR A 607 -4.09 -26.05 35.68
C THR A 607 -5.61 -26.20 35.53
N GLY A 608 -6.09 -27.45 35.43
CA GLY A 608 -7.53 -27.75 35.38
C GLY A 608 -8.25 -27.07 34.21
N SER A 609 -9.43 -26.50 34.47
CA SER A 609 -10.26 -25.86 33.43
C SER A 609 -9.59 -24.64 32.78
N ALA A 610 -8.83 -23.86 33.54
CA ALA A 610 -8.16 -22.66 33.02
C ALA A 610 -7.12 -23.01 31.94
N LEU A 611 -6.43 -24.14 32.08
CA LEU A 611 -5.51 -24.64 31.05
C LEU A 611 -6.28 -25.06 29.80
N VAL A 612 -7.36 -25.82 29.95
CA VAL A 612 -8.16 -26.32 28.82
C VAL A 612 -8.75 -25.16 28.02
N ASP A 613 -9.32 -24.17 28.70
CA ASP A 613 -9.89 -22.99 28.08
C ASP A 613 -8.82 -22.16 27.36
N TYR A 614 -7.66 -21.96 28.01
CA TYR A 614 -6.55 -21.22 27.41
C TYR A 614 -6.02 -21.90 26.15
N VAL A 615 -5.79 -23.21 26.21
CA VAL A 615 -5.30 -23.96 25.04
C VAL A 615 -6.29 -23.86 23.89
N ALA A 616 -7.59 -24.05 24.13
CA ALA A 616 -8.62 -23.97 23.10
C ALA A 616 -8.80 -22.57 22.47
N MET A 617 -8.43 -21.50 23.20
CA MET A 617 -8.52 -20.12 22.70
C MET A 617 -7.25 -19.66 21.97
N HIS A 618 -6.09 -20.26 22.26
CA HIS A 618 -4.79 -19.75 21.85
C HIS A 618 -3.97 -20.70 20.96
N PHE A 619 -4.37 -21.96 20.80
CA PHE A 619 -3.76 -22.94 19.90
C PHE A 619 -4.84 -23.76 19.21
#